data_AF-A0A7J4AWB0-F1
#
_entry.id   AF-A0A7J4AWB0-F1
#
_cell.length_a   1.000
_cell.length_b   1.000
_cell.length_c   1.000
_cell.angle_alpha   90.00
_cell.angle_beta   90.00
_cell.angle_gamma   90.00
#
_symmetry.space_group_name_H-M   'P 1'
#
loop_
_entity.id
_entity.type
_entity.pdbx_description
1 polymer ?
#
loop_
_entity_poly.entity_id
_entity_poly.type
_entity_poly.pdbx_seq_one_letter_code
_entity_poly.pdbx_strand_id
1 'polypeptide(L)'
;AVPVPATITSSDVFWVLIVQKFHGWIGGASSLAVIIVGIGLFAACRRYIKWRITASYLVAIALFAYILSLVYGDGDPLLRVVFHMFVGSSIFLAFFMATDPATTPLTHMGQVIFGVGLGVLTILIQTYMNFFGGSILALVIMNLTSPVLDGIGIQKPTEEKVEKKLPKGKPFETVKTVQCMRCGACMVACCHNLSPILIKEAFEKGKTKTLKALRADFCDGCGNCSFVCPARIDLKGFTLRAKASLRIAKN
;
A
#
# COMPACT_ATOMS: atom_id res chain seq x y z
N ALA A 1 -7.37 -22.44 -42.25
CA ALA A 1 -7.64 -23.72 -41.57
C ALA A 1 -6.49 -24.66 -41.90
N VAL A 2 -5.68 -25.02 -40.91
CA VAL A 2 -4.59 -26.01 -41.07
C VAL A 2 -5.22 -27.40 -40.97
N PRO A 3 -4.85 -28.38 -41.83
CA PRO A 3 -5.41 -29.72 -41.78
C PRO A 3 -5.10 -30.37 -40.43
N VAL A 4 -6.13 -30.84 -39.73
CA VAL A 4 -6.00 -31.57 -38.47
C VAL A 4 -5.59 -33.02 -38.80
N PRO A 5 -4.41 -33.50 -38.36
CA PRO A 5 -4.00 -34.88 -38.61
C PRO A 5 -4.87 -35.88 -37.83
N ALA A 6 -5.16 -37.02 -38.45
CA ALA A 6 -6.12 -38.03 -37.98
C ALA A 6 -5.63 -38.90 -36.79
N THR A 7 -4.36 -38.77 -36.40
CA THR A 7 -3.77 -39.45 -35.24
C THR A 7 -3.01 -38.43 -34.40
N ILE A 8 -3.58 -38.04 -33.27
CA ILE A 8 -2.94 -37.11 -32.34
C ILE A 8 -1.88 -37.89 -31.55
N THR A 9 -0.60 -37.71 -31.89
CA THR A 9 0.49 -38.26 -31.08
C THR A 9 0.83 -37.32 -29.92
N SER A 10 1.38 -37.83 -28.82
CA SER A 10 1.82 -37.01 -27.67
C SER A 10 2.85 -35.94 -28.07
N SER A 11 3.66 -36.20 -29.10
CA SER A 11 4.56 -35.22 -29.73
C SER A 11 3.82 -34.09 -30.46
N ASP A 12 2.69 -34.38 -31.11
CA ASP A 12 1.89 -33.36 -31.80
C ASP A 12 1.19 -32.44 -30.81
N VAL A 13 0.70 -33.00 -29.68
CA VAL A 13 0.12 -32.21 -28.59
C VAL A 13 1.17 -31.27 -27.98
N PHE A 14 2.39 -31.76 -27.78
CA PHE A 14 3.51 -30.95 -27.26
C PHE A 14 3.87 -29.81 -28.22
N TRP A 15 3.97 -30.08 -29.52
CA TRP A 15 4.23 -29.06 -30.55
C TRP A 15 3.12 -28.02 -30.67
N VAL A 16 1.85 -28.46 -30.64
CA VAL A 16 0.70 -27.56 -30.73
C VAL A 16 0.55 -26.69 -29.48
N LEU A 17 0.83 -27.25 -28.28
CA LEU A 17 0.81 -26.51 -27.01
C LEU A 17 1.97 -25.50 -26.88
N ILE A 18 3.13 -25.75 -27.50
CA ILE A 18 4.30 -24.87 -27.35
C ILE A 18 4.36 -23.80 -28.45
N VAL A 19 3.96 -24.13 -29.68
CA VAL A 19 4.23 -23.29 -30.87
C VAL A 19 2.98 -22.71 -31.53
N GLN A 20 1.86 -23.42 -31.57
CA GLN A 20 0.71 -23.06 -32.43
C GLN A 20 -0.58 -22.64 -31.68
N LYS A 21 -0.64 -22.72 -30.34
CA LYS A 21 -1.86 -22.60 -29.51
C LYS A 21 -3.03 -21.80 -30.12
N PHE A 22 -4.10 -22.51 -30.48
CA PHE A 22 -5.43 -21.96 -30.85
C PHE A 22 -6.29 -21.58 -29.63
N HIS A 23 -5.73 -20.92 -28.62
CA HIS A 23 -6.51 -20.46 -27.46
C HIS A 23 -6.48 -18.93 -27.46
N GLY A 24 -7.64 -18.29 -27.64
CA GLY A 24 -7.82 -16.85 -27.88
C GLY A 24 -7.45 -15.90 -26.73
N TRP A 25 -6.54 -16.29 -25.85
CA TRP A 25 -6.05 -15.43 -24.77
C TRP A 25 -4.70 -14.81 -25.16
N ILE A 26 -4.56 -13.49 -24.95
CA ILE A 26 -3.44 -12.64 -25.38
C ILE A 26 -2.03 -13.10 -24.93
N GLY A 27 -1.94 -13.98 -23.93
CA GLY A 27 -0.68 -14.57 -23.44
C GLY A 27 -0.27 -15.88 -24.11
N GLY A 28 -1.09 -16.40 -25.03
CA GLY A 28 -0.92 -17.72 -25.65
C GLY A 28 -0.20 -17.72 -27.00
N ALA A 29 0.11 -16.55 -27.59
CA ALA A 29 0.64 -16.49 -28.96
C ALA A 29 2.07 -17.04 -29.10
N SER A 30 2.83 -17.19 -28.01
CA SER A 30 4.12 -17.92 -27.98
C SER A 30 4.60 -18.05 -26.53
N SER A 31 4.24 -19.13 -25.84
CA SER A 31 4.71 -19.37 -24.46
C SER A 31 6.25 -19.37 -24.38
N LEU A 32 6.93 -19.80 -25.45
CA LEU A 32 8.39 -19.74 -25.57
C LEU A 32 8.92 -18.29 -25.61
N ALA A 33 8.25 -17.39 -26.35
CA ALA A 33 8.64 -15.98 -26.41
C ALA A 33 8.44 -15.28 -25.06
N VAL A 34 7.35 -15.59 -24.34
CA VAL A 34 7.10 -15.04 -23.00
C VAL A 34 8.14 -15.55 -21.98
N ILE A 35 8.57 -16.81 -22.08
CA ILE A 35 9.66 -17.33 -21.24
C ILE A 35 10.99 -16.63 -21.56
N ILE A 36 11.33 -16.49 -22.84
CA ILE A 36 12.58 -15.84 -23.26
C ILE A 36 12.61 -14.37 -22.83
N VAL A 37 11.52 -13.63 -23.07
CA VAL A 37 11.40 -12.23 -22.65
C VAL A 37 11.32 -12.12 -21.14
N GLY A 38 10.60 -13.03 -20.46
CA GLY A 38 10.50 -13.07 -18.99
C GLY A 38 11.85 -13.34 -18.32
N ILE A 39 12.64 -14.27 -18.84
CA ILE A 39 14.01 -14.56 -18.38
C ILE A 39 14.95 -13.38 -18.72
N GLY A 40 14.79 -12.77 -19.90
CA GLY A 40 15.55 -11.58 -20.30
C GLY A 40 15.27 -10.38 -19.39
N LEU A 41 14.00 -10.14 -19.05
CA LEU A 41 13.58 -9.09 -18.14
C LEU A 41 13.99 -9.40 -16.69
N PHE A 42 13.96 -10.68 -16.29
CA PHE A 42 14.46 -11.15 -15.00
C PHE A 42 15.97 -10.89 -14.85
N ALA A 43 16.75 -11.13 -15.91
CA ALA A 43 18.18 -10.85 -15.93
C ALA A 43 18.48 -9.35 -15.91
N ALA A 44 17.72 -8.54 -16.67
CA ALA A 44 17.89 -7.09 -16.75
C ALA A 44 17.40 -6.33 -15.50
N CYS A 45 16.35 -6.82 -14.82
CA CYS A 45 15.67 -6.13 -13.73
C CYS A 45 15.74 -6.88 -12.39
N ARG A 46 16.88 -7.52 -12.06
CA ARG A 46 17.12 -8.22 -10.78
C ARG A 46 16.80 -7.40 -9.53
N ARG A 47 16.81 -6.07 -9.63
CA ARG A 47 16.54 -5.15 -8.51
C ARG A 47 15.05 -4.87 -8.27
N TYR A 48 14.21 -5.04 -9.30
CA TYR A 48 12.79 -4.70 -9.26
C TYR A 48 11.88 -5.93 -9.22
N ILE A 49 12.31 -7.05 -9.80
CA ILE A 49 11.51 -8.27 -9.85
C ILE A 49 11.73 -9.10 -8.58
N LYS A 50 10.67 -9.22 -7.76
CA LYS A 50 10.63 -10.09 -6.57
C LYS A 50 10.67 -11.56 -6.97
N TRP A 51 11.85 -12.08 -7.28
CA TRP A 51 12.06 -13.46 -7.78
C TRP A 51 11.44 -14.56 -6.92
N ARG A 52 11.30 -14.30 -5.60
CA ARG A 52 10.66 -15.21 -4.64
C ARG A 52 9.21 -15.52 -5.01
N ILE A 53 8.45 -14.54 -5.51
CA ILE A 53 7.04 -14.73 -5.90
C ILE A 53 6.96 -15.61 -7.15
N THR A 54 7.69 -15.24 -8.19
CA THR A 54 7.70 -15.98 -9.47
C THR A 54 8.18 -17.42 -9.27
N ALA A 55 9.26 -17.63 -8.52
CA ALA A 55 9.79 -18.97 -8.25
C ALA A 55 8.82 -19.82 -7.43
N SER A 56 8.26 -19.27 -6.34
CA SER A 56 7.31 -20.02 -5.50
C SER A 56 6.01 -20.35 -6.24
N TYR A 57 5.52 -19.47 -7.11
CA TYR A 57 4.36 -19.73 -7.96
C TYR A 57 4.60 -20.85 -8.98
N LEU A 58 5.72 -20.81 -9.74
CA LEU A 58 6.01 -21.84 -10.74
C LEU A 58 6.26 -23.21 -10.10
N VAL A 59 6.99 -23.24 -8.98
CA VAL A 59 7.22 -24.47 -8.21
C VAL A 59 5.91 -25.02 -7.65
N ALA A 60 5.05 -24.15 -7.11
CA ALA A 60 3.74 -24.57 -6.60
C ALA A 60 2.87 -25.16 -7.72
N ILE A 61 2.79 -24.52 -8.89
CA ILE A 61 2.01 -25.07 -9.99
C ILE A 61 2.54 -26.44 -10.43
N ALA A 62 3.84 -26.55 -10.65
CA ALA A 62 4.43 -27.83 -11.07
C ALA A 62 4.17 -28.95 -10.04
N LEU A 63 4.36 -28.65 -8.75
CA LEU A 63 4.19 -29.61 -7.67
C LEU A 63 2.73 -30.02 -7.47
N PHE A 64 1.80 -29.06 -7.41
CA PHE A 64 0.39 -29.35 -7.22
C PHE A 64 -0.24 -30.04 -8.43
N ALA A 65 0.15 -29.68 -9.65
CA ALA A 65 -0.30 -30.36 -10.86
C ALA A 65 0.20 -31.81 -10.92
N TYR A 66 1.46 -32.04 -10.49
CA TYR A 66 2.02 -33.38 -10.37
C TYR A 66 1.26 -34.23 -9.34
N ILE A 67 1.01 -33.69 -8.14
CA ILE A 67 0.25 -34.38 -7.08
C ILE A 67 -1.17 -34.73 -7.57
N LEU A 68 -1.85 -33.81 -8.24
CA LEU A 68 -3.18 -34.09 -8.78
C LEU A 68 -3.15 -35.18 -9.85
N SER A 69 -2.07 -35.29 -10.64
CA SER A 69 -1.94 -36.40 -11.58
C SER A 69 -1.91 -37.75 -10.87
N LEU A 70 -1.23 -37.84 -9.73
CA LEU A 70 -1.15 -39.07 -8.94
C LEU A 70 -2.51 -39.43 -8.31
N VAL A 71 -3.29 -38.42 -7.90
CA VAL A 71 -4.60 -38.62 -7.25
C VAL A 71 -5.68 -39.02 -8.26
N TYR A 72 -5.73 -38.35 -9.42
CA TYR A 72 -6.74 -38.62 -10.45
C TYR A 72 -6.40 -39.83 -11.34
N GLY A 73 -5.17 -40.36 -11.27
CA GLY A 73 -4.78 -41.58 -11.98
C GLY A 73 -4.63 -41.42 -13.49
N ASP A 74 -4.53 -40.18 -13.98
CA ASP A 74 -4.32 -39.88 -15.40
C ASP A 74 -2.85 -40.20 -15.79
N GLY A 75 -2.68 -41.02 -16.83
CA GLY A 75 -1.44 -41.75 -17.12
C GLY A 75 -0.15 -40.92 -17.30
N ASP A 76 -0.23 -39.69 -17.83
CA ASP A 76 0.95 -38.88 -18.16
C ASP A 76 1.11 -37.66 -17.24
N PRO A 77 1.83 -37.78 -16.10
CA PRO A 77 2.01 -36.68 -15.15
C PRO A 77 2.77 -35.49 -15.72
N LEU A 78 3.74 -35.73 -16.61
CA LEU A 78 4.48 -34.67 -17.27
C LEU A 78 3.56 -33.83 -18.17
N LEU A 79 2.64 -34.48 -18.89
CA LEU A 79 1.73 -33.80 -19.80
C LEU A 79 0.74 -32.92 -19.03
N ARG A 80 0.27 -33.36 -17.85
CA ARG A 80 -0.57 -32.55 -16.96
C ARG A 80 0.15 -31.31 -16.42
N VAL A 81 1.40 -31.48 -15.97
CA VAL A 81 2.22 -30.35 -15.47
C VAL A 81 2.44 -29.33 -16.59
N VAL A 82 2.84 -29.81 -17.77
CA VAL A 82 3.02 -28.95 -18.95
C VAL A 82 1.69 -28.32 -19.35
N PHE A 83 0.58 -29.03 -19.27
CA PHE A 83 -0.74 -28.48 -19.54
C PHE A 83 -1.04 -27.30 -18.61
N HIS A 84 -1.07 -27.47 -17.29
CA HIS A 84 -1.39 -26.37 -16.37
C HIS A 84 -0.38 -25.22 -16.38
N MET A 85 0.91 -25.52 -16.62
CA MET A 85 1.94 -24.50 -16.70
C MET A 85 1.85 -23.69 -18.01
N PHE A 86 1.40 -24.28 -19.11
CA PHE A 86 1.31 -23.58 -20.40
C PHE A 86 -0.11 -23.11 -20.73
N VAL A 87 -1.14 -23.67 -20.12
CA VAL A 87 -2.55 -23.33 -20.35
C VAL A 87 -2.89 -21.96 -19.77
N GLY A 88 -3.58 -21.16 -20.59
CA GLY A 88 -3.96 -19.80 -20.25
C GLY A 88 -2.79 -18.83 -20.23
N SER A 89 -2.84 -17.87 -19.30
CA SER A 89 -1.84 -16.82 -19.10
C SER A 89 -0.92 -17.12 -17.92
N SER A 90 -0.81 -18.37 -17.45
CA SER A 90 -0.13 -18.70 -16.18
C SER A 90 1.35 -18.31 -16.12
N ILE A 91 2.13 -18.54 -17.18
CA ILE A 91 3.53 -18.08 -17.27
C ILE A 91 3.62 -16.57 -17.43
N PHE A 92 2.77 -15.97 -18.27
CA PHE A 92 2.73 -14.51 -18.43
C PHE A 92 2.40 -13.80 -17.10
N LEU A 93 1.43 -14.35 -16.36
CA LEU A 93 1.07 -13.89 -15.02
C LEU A 93 2.29 -13.96 -14.09
N ALA A 94 3.04 -15.06 -14.09
CA ALA A 94 4.17 -15.28 -13.20
C ALA A 94 5.26 -14.19 -13.30
N PHE A 95 5.54 -13.73 -14.53
CA PHE A 95 6.62 -12.79 -14.81
C PHE A 95 6.18 -11.32 -14.87
N PHE A 96 4.95 -11.04 -15.32
CA PHE A 96 4.53 -9.67 -15.62
C PHE A 96 3.44 -9.12 -14.70
N MET A 97 2.58 -9.96 -14.13
CA MET A 97 1.45 -9.51 -13.31
C MET A 97 1.64 -9.80 -11.82
N ALA A 98 2.13 -11.00 -11.48
CA ALA A 98 2.32 -11.44 -10.10
C ALA A 98 3.43 -10.68 -9.36
N THR A 99 4.24 -9.89 -10.07
CA THR A 99 5.37 -9.13 -9.52
C THR A 99 5.09 -7.62 -9.42
N ASP A 100 3.85 -7.18 -9.66
CA ASP A 100 3.47 -5.77 -9.52
C ASP A 100 3.67 -5.30 -8.07
N PRO A 101 4.51 -4.26 -7.83
CA PRO A 101 4.80 -3.78 -6.48
C PRO A 101 3.60 -3.17 -5.76
N ALA A 102 2.57 -2.71 -6.47
CA ALA A 102 1.41 -2.07 -5.85
C ALA A 102 0.47 -3.05 -5.14
N THR A 103 0.46 -4.32 -5.57
CA THR A 103 -0.53 -5.31 -5.15
C THR A 103 0.07 -6.51 -4.39
N THR A 104 1.40 -6.60 -4.29
CA THR A 104 2.10 -7.77 -3.73
C THR A 104 2.75 -7.48 -2.38
N PRO A 105 2.85 -8.49 -1.48
CA PRO A 105 3.39 -8.27 -0.14
C PRO A 105 4.86 -7.84 -0.14
N LEU A 106 5.23 -7.06 0.86
CA LEU A 106 6.54 -6.45 1.04
C LEU A 106 7.53 -7.42 1.73
N THR A 107 7.06 -8.24 2.67
CA THR A 107 7.92 -9.13 3.47
C THR A 107 8.42 -10.33 2.67
N HIS A 108 9.62 -10.83 2.97
CA HIS A 108 10.18 -12.00 2.26
C HIS A 108 9.39 -13.28 2.49
N MET A 109 8.84 -13.49 3.70
CA MET A 109 8.01 -14.66 4.00
C MET A 109 6.63 -14.52 3.38
N GLY A 110 6.02 -13.33 3.42
CA GLY A 110 4.76 -13.04 2.75
C GLY A 110 4.83 -13.28 1.25
N GLN A 111 5.93 -12.91 0.59
CA GLN A 111 6.14 -13.17 -0.84
C GLN A 111 6.10 -14.66 -1.22
N VAL A 112 6.66 -15.53 -0.37
CA VAL A 112 6.66 -16.99 -0.63
C VAL A 112 5.27 -17.57 -0.42
N ILE A 113 4.60 -17.20 0.67
CA ILE A 113 3.23 -17.66 0.97
C ILE A 113 2.27 -17.20 -0.13
N PHE A 114 2.44 -15.96 -0.60
CA PHE A 114 1.66 -15.40 -1.69
C PHE A 114 1.82 -16.18 -2.99
N GLY A 115 3.06 -16.46 -3.42
CA GLY A 115 3.29 -17.20 -4.66
C GLY A 115 2.79 -18.64 -4.59
N VAL A 116 2.96 -19.33 -3.45
CA VAL A 116 2.38 -20.68 -3.24
C VAL A 116 0.85 -20.64 -3.28
N GLY A 117 0.22 -19.72 -2.55
CA GLY A 117 -1.24 -19.57 -2.53
C GLY A 117 -1.81 -19.27 -3.93
N LEU A 118 -1.13 -18.41 -4.68
CA LEU A 118 -1.49 -18.08 -6.06
C LEU A 118 -1.43 -19.31 -6.98
N GLY A 119 -0.40 -20.14 -6.87
CA GLY A 119 -0.23 -21.35 -7.68
C GLY A 119 -1.28 -22.42 -7.37
N VAL A 120 -1.56 -22.65 -6.09
CA VAL A 120 -2.61 -23.57 -5.63
C VAL A 120 -3.98 -23.15 -6.13
N LEU A 121 -4.33 -21.89 -5.92
CA LEU A 121 -5.64 -21.37 -6.29
C LEU A 121 -5.84 -21.38 -7.81
N THR A 122 -4.77 -21.09 -8.56
CA THR A 122 -4.77 -21.18 -10.03
C THR A 122 -5.13 -22.59 -10.50
N ILE A 123 -4.54 -23.63 -9.92
CA ILE A 123 -4.82 -25.01 -10.31
C ILE A 123 -6.23 -25.42 -9.90
N LEU A 124 -6.65 -25.12 -8.67
CA LEU A 124 -7.99 -25.44 -8.20
C LEU A 124 -9.06 -24.83 -9.12
N ILE A 125 -8.92 -23.56 -9.50
CA ILE A 125 -9.86 -22.90 -10.40
C ILE A 125 -9.84 -23.52 -11.79
N GLN A 126 -8.66 -23.82 -12.34
CA GLN A 126 -8.56 -24.44 -13.66
C GLN A 126 -9.17 -25.84 -13.71
N THR A 127 -8.94 -26.66 -12.67
CA THR A 127 -9.44 -28.04 -12.62
C THR A 127 -10.94 -28.11 -12.33
N TYR A 128 -11.46 -27.31 -11.39
CA TYR A 128 -12.86 -27.42 -10.96
C TYR A 128 -13.82 -26.51 -11.73
N MET A 129 -13.39 -25.32 -12.16
CA MET A 129 -14.27 -24.36 -12.85
C MET A 129 -14.15 -24.45 -14.38
N ASN A 130 -13.27 -25.32 -14.89
CA ASN A 130 -12.95 -25.48 -16.31
C ASN A 130 -12.66 -24.15 -17.04
N PHE A 131 -12.12 -23.17 -16.29
CA PHE A 131 -11.87 -21.81 -16.76
C PHE A 131 -10.37 -21.63 -17.02
N PHE A 132 -9.99 -21.62 -18.30
CA PHE A 132 -8.59 -21.50 -18.72
C PHE A 132 -7.92 -20.16 -18.35
N GLY A 133 -8.71 -19.14 -17.97
CA GLY A 133 -8.24 -17.86 -17.42
C GLY A 133 -8.10 -17.83 -15.89
N GLY A 134 -8.20 -18.98 -15.21
CA GLY A 134 -8.27 -19.06 -13.74
C GLY A 134 -7.11 -18.42 -12.98
N SER A 135 -5.96 -18.25 -13.64
CA SER A 135 -4.76 -17.62 -13.08
C SER A 135 -4.96 -16.13 -12.71
N ILE A 136 -5.75 -15.38 -13.49
CA ILE A 136 -6.02 -13.96 -13.19
C ILE A 136 -7.03 -13.83 -12.05
N LEU A 137 -8.05 -14.69 -12.03
CA LEU A 137 -9.01 -14.73 -10.92
C LEU A 137 -8.28 -15.08 -9.61
N ALA A 138 -7.37 -16.05 -9.65
CA ALA A 138 -6.52 -16.39 -8.52
C ALA A 138 -5.66 -15.21 -8.06
N LEU A 139 -5.10 -14.42 -9.00
CA LEU A 139 -4.33 -13.22 -8.67
C LEU A 139 -5.18 -12.16 -7.96
N VAL A 140 -6.39 -11.89 -8.45
CA VAL A 140 -7.30 -10.94 -7.81
C VAL A 140 -7.63 -11.37 -6.39
N ILE A 141 -7.93 -12.66 -6.18
CA ILE A 141 -8.22 -13.20 -4.85
C ILE A 141 -6.99 -13.09 -3.92
N MET A 142 -5.80 -13.43 -4.42
CA MET A 142 -4.58 -13.35 -3.62
C MET A 142 -4.17 -11.90 -3.31
N ASN A 143 -4.40 -10.95 -4.22
CA ASN A 143 -4.14 -9.54 -3.99
C ASN A 143 -4.96 -8.99 -2.81
N LEU A 144 -6.18 -9.49 -2.59
CA LEU A 144 -6.99 -9.14 -1.41
C LEU A 144 -6.37 -9.63 -0.09
N THR A 145 -5.58 -10.70 -0.13
CA THR A 145 -4.89 -11.26 1.04
C THR A 145 -3.54 -10.57 1.34
N SER A 146 -3.02 -9.79 0.39
CA SER A 146 -1.75 -9.05 0.52
C SER A 146 -1.58 -8.26 1.83
N PRO A 147 -2.55 -7.45 2.31
CA PRO A 147 -2.40 -6.72 3.58
C PRO A 147 -2.31 -7.62 4.81
N VAL A 148 -2.91 -8.82 4.76
CA VAL A 148 -2.81 -9.80 5.85
C VAL A 148 -1.42 -10.46 5.84
N LEU A 149 -0.90 -10.76 4.64
CA LEU A 149 0.43 -11.34 4.46
C LEU A 149 1.55 -10.36 4.81
N ASP A 150 1.32 -9.06 4.66
CA ASP A 150 2.27 -8.02 5.09
C ASP A 150 2.49 -8.01 6.60
N GLY A 151 1.49 -8.42 7.39
CA GLY A 151 1.64 -8.63 8.84
C GLY A 151 2.57 -9.80 9.19
N ILE A 152 2.79 -10.72 8.26
CA ILE A 152 3.59 -11.93 8.46
C ILE A 152 5.03 -11.64 8.06
N GLY A 153 5.94 -11.71 9.02
CA GLY A 153 7.37 -11.51 8.78
C GLY A 153 7.84 -10.05 8.85
N ILE A 154 7.03 -9.16 9.44
CA ILE A 154 7.52 -7.85 9.90
C ILE A 154 8.62 -8.12 10.93
N GLN A 155 9.84 -7.69 10.61
CA GLN A 155 10.92 -7.62 11.59
C GLN A 155 10.46 -6.62 12.65
N LYS A 156 10.08 -7.10 13.84
CA LYS A 156 9.90 -6.21 14.98
C LYS A 156 11.25 -5.51 15.17
N PRO A 157 11.31 -4.16 15.09
CA PRO A 157 12.58 -3.46 15.28
C PRO A 157 13.12 -3.91 16.63
N THR A 158 14.34 -4.44 16.64
CA THR A 158 15.04 -4.79 17.87
C THR A 158 14.97 -3.57 18.78
N GLU A 159 14.28 -3.69 19.91
CA GLU A 159 14.08 -2.63 20.90
C GLU A 159 15.38 -2.30 21.65
N GLU A 160 16.53 -2.34 20.98
CA GLU A 160 17.69 -1.67 21.50
C GLU A 160 17.41 -0.18 21.40
N LYS A 161 16.77 0.31 22.45
CA LYS A 161 16.44 1.70 22.67
C LYS A 161 17.76 2.44 22.78
N VAL A 162 18.31 2.84 21.63
CA VAL A 162 19.43 3.76 21.58
C VAL A 162 18.90 5.05 22.15
N GLU A 163 19.07 5.21 23.46
CA GLU A 163 18.70 6.39 24.21
C GLU A 163 19.66 7.49 23.77
N LYS A 164 19.34 8.11 22.63
CA LYS A 164 20.03 9.32 22.18
C LYS A 164 19.85 10.32 23.31
N LYS A 165 20.93 10.56 24.07
CA LYS A 165 20.99 11.65 25.05
C LYS A 165 20.85 12.95 24.26
N LEU A 166 19.60 13.35 24.06
CA LEU A 166 19.26 14.62 23.46
C LEU A 166 19.91 15.69 24.34
N PRO A 167 20.58 16.69 23.75
CA PRO A 167 21.06 17.82 24.53
C PRO A 167 19.87 18.38 25.29
N LYS A 168 20.05 18.64 26.60
CA LYS A 168 19.01 19.23 27.43
C LYS A 168 18.48 20.46 26.68
N GLY A 169 17.21 20.41 26.28
CA GLY A 169 16.58 21.50 25.54
C GLY A 169 16.83 22.78 26.31
N LYS A 170 17.39 23.80 25.63
CA LYS A 170 17.55 25.10 26.27
C LYS A 170 16.17 25.52 26.78
N PRO A 171 16.03 25.94 28.05
CA PRO A 171 14.76 26.44 28.54
C PRO A 171 14.33 27.53 27.55
N PHE A 172 13.07 27.47 27.11
CA PHE A 172 12.53 28.45 26.19
C PHE A 172 12.68 29.82 26.85
N GLU A 173 13.60 30.63 26.34
CA GLU A 173 13.83 31.97 26.85
C GLU A 173 12.56 32.79 26.58
N THR A 174 12.03 33.41 27.62
CA THR A 174 10.83 34.25 27.51
C THR A 174 11.13 35.37 26.52
N VAL A 175 10.52 35.28 25.35
CA VAL A 175 10.73 36.25 24.26
C VAL A 175 10.37 37.64 24.78
N LYS A 176 11.33 38.57 24.74
CA LYS A 176 11.09 39.97 25.13
C LYS A 176 9.99 40.54 24.24
N THR A 177 8.82 40.80 24.82
CA THR A 177 7.69 41.42 24.14
C THR A 177 7.79 42.94 24.25
N VAL A 178 7.50 43.65 23.16
CA VAL A 178 7.37 45.12 23.19
C VAL A 178 5.90 45.53 23.30
N GLN A 179 5.65 46.82 23.51
CA GLN A 179 4.29 47.34 23.62
C GLN A 179 3.54 47.21 22.28
N CYS A 180 2.24 46.90 22.35
CA CYS A 180 1.41 46.79 21.15
C CYS A 180 1.31 48.15 20.42
N MET A 181 1.78 48.20 19.17
CA MET A 181 1.68 49.37 18.30
C MET A 181 0.36 49.46 17.50
N ARG A 182 -0.63 48.61 17.81
CA ARG A 182 -1.96 48.55 17.16
C ARG A 182 -1.94 48.45 15.63
N CYS A 183 -0.98 47.72 15.05
CA CYS A 183 -0.86 47.56 13.59
C CYS A 183 -1.98 46.74 12.90
N GLY A 184 -2.87 46.08 13.65
CA GLY A 184 -3.99 45.32 13.10
C GLY A 184 -3.67 43.94 12.50
N ALA A 185 -2.40 43.56 12.36
CA ALA A 185 -1.99 42.28 11.74
C ALA A 185 -2.68 41.04 12.36
N CYS A 186 -2.85 41.02 13.68
CA CYS A 186 -3.52 39.93 14.38
C CYS A 186 -5.01 39.76 14.05
N MET A 187 -5.68 40.83 13.59
CA MET A 187 -7.08 40.79 13.17
C MET A 187 -7.19 40.22 11.75
N VAL A 188 -6.33 40.69 10.85
CA VAL A 188 -6.27 40.22 9.46
C VAL A 188 -5.90 38.73 9.39
N ALA A 189 -5.01 38.28 10.26
CA ALA A 189 -4.55 36.90 10.31
C ALA A 189 -5.52 35.93 11.00
N CYS A 190 -6.59 36.42 11.65
CA CYS A 190 -7.48 35.57 12.43
C CYS A 190 -8.49 34.84 11.52
N CYS A 191 -8.47 33.50 11.53
CA CYS A 191 -9.41 32.67 10.78
C CYS A 191 -10.89 32.86 11.20
N HIS A 192 -11.12 33.42 12.40
CA HIS A 192 -12.44 33.68 12.97
C HIS A 192 -12.83 35.17 12.96
N ASN A 193 -12.02 36.02 12.31
CA ASN A 193 -12.21 37.49 12.34
C ASN A 193 -12.36 38.07 13.76
N LEU A 194 -11.71 37.43 14.74
CA LEU A 194 -11.66 37.96 16.09
C LEU A 194 -10.68 39.13 16.16
N SER A 195 -10.74 39.88 17.25
CA SER A 195 -9.75 40.89 17.61
C SER A 195 -8.91 40.40 18.80
N PRO A 196 -7.87 39.55 18.56
CA PRO A 196 -7.06 38.96 19.63
C PRO A 196 -6.49 39.99 20.60
N ILE A 197 -6.12 41.19 20.11
CA ILE A 197 -5.57 42.25 20.96
C ILE A 197 -6.60 42.82 21.93
N LEU A 198 -7.85 43.04 21.49
CA LEU A 198 -8.92 43.51 22.36
C LEU A 198 -9.36 42.42 23.35
N ILE A 199 -9.34 41.16 22.91
CA ILE A 199 -9.59 40.02 23.79
C ILE A 199 -8.52 39.94 24.88
N LYS A 200 -7.24 40.12 24.53
CA LYS A 200 -6.14 40.20 25.49
C LYS A 200 -6.36 41.34 26.49
N GLU A 201 -6.64 42.55 26.02
CA GLU A 201 -6.88 43.72 26.89
C GLU A 201 -8.09 43.52 27.81
N ALA A 202 -9.18 42.94 27.30
CA ALA A 202 -10.37 42.65 28.09
C ALA A 202 -10.11 41.55 29.13
N PHE A 203 -9.29 40.54 28.78
CA PHE A 203 -8.87 39.47 29.69
C PHE A 203 -7.97 39.99 30.81
N GLU A 204 -6.97 40.81 30.49
CA GLU A 204 -6.09 41.45 31.49
C GLU A 204 -6.88 42.35 32.46
N LYS A 205 -7.94 43.01 31.96
CA LYS A 205 -8.84 43.82 32.79
C LYS A 205 -9.93 43.02 33.51
N GLY A 206 -9.97 41.68 33.35
CA GLY A 206 -10.98 40.82 33.97
C GLY A 206 -12.42 41.05 33.51
N LYS A 207 -12.64 41.71 32.36
CA LYS A 207 -13.98 42.13 31.90
C LYS A 207 -14.68 41.00 31.14
N THR A 208 -15.32 40.09 31.88
CA THR A 208 -16.04 38.93 31.31
C THR A 208 -17.18 39.29 30.36
N LYS A 209 -17.94 40.36 30.64
CA LYS A 209 -18.99 40.86 29.73
C LYS A 209 -18.43 41.26 28.37
N THR A 210 -17.29 41.97 28.36
CA THR A 210 -16.61 42.40 27.13
C THR A 210 -16.02 41.22 26.37
N LEU A 211 -15.50 40.20 27.06
CA LEU A 211 -15.00 38.97 26.43
C LEU A 211 -16.10 38.20 25.67
N LYS A 212 -17.31 38.14 26.24
CA LYS A 212 -18.48 37.57 25.55
C LYS A 212 -18.87 38.40 24.32
N ALA A 213 -18.86 39.74 24.43
CA ALA A 213 -19.14 40.63 23.30
C ALA A 213 -18.11 40.47 22.16
N LEU A 214 -16.84 40.25 22.51
CA LEU A 214 -15.74 40.00 21.56
C LEU A 214 -15.69 38.55 21.04
N ARG A 215 -16.64 37.68 21.42
CA ARG A 215 -16.73 36.29 20.94
C ARG A 215 -15.44 35.48 21.15
N ALA A 216 -14.77 35.68 22.29
CA ALA A 216 -13.51 35.01 22.60
C ALA A 216 -13.61 33.47 22.65
N ASP A 217 -14.83 32.95 22.81
CA ASP A 217 -15.17 31.52 22.80
C ASP A 217 -14.94 30.81 21.45
N PHE A 218 -14.93 31.54 20.34
CA PHE A 218 -14.69 30.99 19.00
C PHE A 218 -13.20 30.72 18.68
N CYS A 219 -12.27 31.08 19.55
CA CYS A 219 -10.84 30.86 19.28
C CYS A 219 -10.46 29.36 19.27
N ASP A 220 -9.90 28.85 18.18
CA ASP A 220 -9.42 27.46 18.05
C ASP A 220 -7.93 27.27 18.39
N GLY A 221 -7.19 28.35 18.68
CA GLY A 221 -5.80 28.24 19.14
C GLY A 221 -4.76 27.95 18.05
N CYS A 222 -5.07 28.21 16.77
CA CYS A 222 -4.14 28.00 15.64
C CYS A 222 -2.82 28.79 15.75
N GLY A 223 -2.82 29.93 16.45
CA GLY A 223 -1.60 30.69 16.76
C GLY A 223 -1.14 31.69 15.70
N ASN A 224 -1.87 31.84 14.59
CA ASN A 224 -1.50 32.76 13.53
C ASN A 224 -1.35 34.21 14.04
N CYS A 225 -2.21 34.64 14.96
CA CYS A 225 -2.15 35.97 15.59
C CYS A 225 -0.86 36.23 16.39
N SER A 226 -0.34 35.25 17.12
CA SER A 226 0.95 35.37 17.83
C SER A 226 2.12 35.40 16.86
N PHE A 227 2.05 34.61 15.79
CA PHE A 227 3.12 34.50 14.80
C PHE A 227 3.30 35.80 13.99
N VAL A 228 2.21 36.42 13.54
CA VAL A 228 2.26 37.67 12.77
C VAL A 228 2.49 38.91 13.64
N CYS A 229 2.54 38.78 14.97
CA CYS A 229 2.63 39.93 15.86
C CYS A 229 4.05 40.54 15.82
N PRO A 230 4.23 41.77 15.30
CA PRO A 230 5.56 42.40 15.29
C PRO A 230 6.06 42.69 16.72
N ALA A 231 5.14 42.86 17.66
CA ALA A 231 5.45 43.06 19.07
C ALA A 231 5.79 41.75 19.83
N ARG A 232 5.74 40.60 19.14
CA ARG A 232 5.96 39.25 19.67
C ARG A 232 5.07 38.89 20.87
N ILE A 233 3.87 39.47 20.94
CA ILE A 233 2.91 39.23 22.02
C ILE A 233 2.28 37.84 21.83
N ASP A 234 2.21 37.03 22.89
CA ASP A 234 1.54 35.73 22.88
C ASP A 234 0.00 35.85 22.90
N LEU A 235 -0.57 36.31 21.78
CA LEU A 235 -2.01 36.49 21.62
C LEU A 235 -2.78 35.16 21.77
N LYS A 236 -2.26 34.06 21.22
CA LYS A 236 -2.81 32.71 21.35
C LYS A 236 -2.99 32.31 22.82
N GLY A 237 -1.95 32.43 23.63
CA GLY A 237 -2.02 32.04 25.03
C GLY A 237 -3.03 32.86 25.81
N PHE A 238 -3.12 34.17 25.55
CA PHE A 238 -4.11 35.04 26.18
C PHE A 238 -5.54 34.76 25.71
N THR A 239 -5.77 34.56 24.41
CA THR A 239 -7.11 34.27 23.88
C THR A 239 -7.64 32.91 24.34
N LEU A 240 -6.77 31.90 24.44
CA LEU A 240 -7.15 30.58 24.99
C LEU A 240 -7.45 30.67 26.49
N ARG A 241 -6.67 31.43 27.27
CA ARG A 241 -6.97 31.69 28.68
C ARG A 241 -8.28 32.44 28.85
N ALA A 242 -8.58 33.41 27.98
CA ALA A 242 -9.86 34.11 27.97
C ALA A 242 -11.05 33.20 27.62
N LYS A 243 -10.87 32.30 26.64
CA LYS A 243 -11.86 31.25 26.33
C LYS A 243 -12.09 30.32 27.52
N ALA A 244 -11.03 29.93 28.21
CA ALA A 244 -11.13 29.09 29.41
C ALA A 244 -11.85 29.81 30.56
N SER A 245 -11.56 31.09 30.81
CA SER A 245 -12.24 31.85 31.86
C SER A 245 -13.75 32.02 31.59
N LEU A 246 -14.15 32.16 30.32
CA LEU A 246 -15.57 32.16 29.93
C LEU A 246 -16.27 30.81 30.15
N ARG A 247 -15.54 29.68 30.03
CA ARG A 247 -16.09 28.34 30.32
C ARG A 247 -16.29 28.14 31.81
N ILE A 248 -15.32 28.57 32.63
CA ILE A 248 -15.42 28.49 34.09
C ILE A 248 -16.61 29.34 34.58
N ALA A 249 -16.80 30.55 34.04
CA ALA A 249 -17.89 31.44 34.42
C ALA A 249 -19.29 31.04 33.89
N LYS A 250 -19.41 29.93 33.14
CA LYS A 250 -20.69 29.36 32.68
C LYS A 250 -21.17 28.20 33.56
N ASN A 251 -20.27 27.57 34.30
CA ASN A 251 -20.57 26.56 35.31
C ASN A 251 -20.79 27.23 36.67
#